data_AF-A0A2R5FYD8-F1
#
_entry.id   AF-A0A2R5FYD8-F1
#
_cell.length_a   1.000
_cell.length_b   1.000
_cell.length_c   1.000
_cell.angle_alpha   90.00
_cell.angle_beta   90.00
_cell.angle_gamma   90.00
#
_symmetry.space_group_name_H-M   'P 1'
#
loop_
_entity.id
_entity.type
_entity.pdbx_description
1 polymer ?
#
loop_
_entity_poly.entity_id
_entity_poly.type
_entity_poly.pdbx_seq_one_letter_code
_entity_poly.pdbx_strand_id
1 'polypeptide(L)'
;MNNIETSVAYWCLVTEVNNKIGALVVTYLASKTKLSELYQNQDWFDSSLSRGENKDRMKRTGGALTGYQSFLTELTIIGLSKTIEDIIVGIKEELNFSYNIWKDNNITSAFHKEAKIVRSLNNVIKHNYGYIRKINEPSGKYLVEECGYPDDFQVCLLESSSSTVSFDMIQEIAQIYIYLLNLLAKVANQPVSPMADISGNMKEIIVKRFIPEHLYLDFKQ
;
A
#
# COMPACT_ATOMS: atom_id res chain seq x y z
N MET A 1 16.99 -19.78 -20.79
CA MET A 1 17.23 -20.27 -19.42
C MET A 1 16.82 -21.72 -19.34
N ASN A 2 17.62 -22.53 -18.65
CA ASN A 2 17.20 -23.88 -18.28
C ASN A 2 16.20 -23.82 -17.10
N ASN A 3 15.51 -24.92 -16.82
CA ASN A 3 14.43 -24.96 -15.80
C ASN A 3 14.93 -24.60 -14.38
N ILE A 4 16.21 -24.89 -14.08
CA ILE A 4 16.81 -24.61 -12.78
C ILE A 4 17.05 -23.11 -12.61
N GLU A 5 17.65 -22.44 -13.61
CA GLU A 5 17.88 -21.00 -13.62
C GLU A 5 16.57 -20.22 -13.45
N THR A 6 15.53 -20.59 -14.19
CA THR A 6 14.19 -19.99 -14.07
C THR A 6 13.62 -20.18 -12.68
N SER A 7 13.79 -21.37 -12.09
CA SER A 7 13.30 -21.66 -10.75
C SER A 7 14.05 -20.84 -9.68
N VAL A 8 15.36 -20.70 -9.78
CA VAL A 8 16.17 -19.90 -8.84
C VAL A 8 15.77 -18.42 -8.94
N ALA A 9 15.72 -17.85 -10.15
CA ALA A 9 15.28 -16.48 -10.38
C ALA A 9 13.88 -16.22 -9.81
N TYR A 10 12.94 -17.14 -10.04
CA TYR A 10 11.60 -17.06 -9.47
C TYR A 10 11.63 -16.99 -7.94
N TRP A 11 12.37 -17.87 -7.26
CA TRP A 11 12.43 -17.87 -5.80
C TRP A 11 13.15 -16.65 -5.21
N CYS A 12 14.15 -16.11 -5.92
CA CYS A 12 14.77 -14.83 -5.56
C CYS A 12 13.74 -13.69 -5.60
N LEU A 13 12.98 -13.57 -6.68
CA LEU A 13 11.94 -12.53 -6.82
C LEU A 13 10.79 -12.72 -5.82
N VAL A 14 10.38 -13.96 -5.54
CA VAL A 14 9.39 -14.25 -4.47
C VAL A 14 9.92 -13.80 -3.11
N THR A 15 11.20 -14.04 -2.81
CA THR A 15 11.82 -13.60 -1.56
C THR A 15 11.84 -12.08 -1.46
N GLU A 16 12.15 -11.39 -2.57
CA GLU A 16 12.11 -9.93 -2.64
C GLU A 16 10.70 -9.36 -2.41
N VAL A 17 9.67 -9.97 -3.00
CA VAL A 17 8.26 -9.63 -2.73
C VAL A 17 7.96 -9.78 -1.23
N ASN A 18 8.30 -10.92 -0.62
CA ASN A 18 8.05 -11.15 0.81
C ASN A 18 8.76 -10.12 1.69
N ASN A 19 10.03 -9.79 1.39
CA ASN A 19 10.79 -8.83 2.18
C ASN A 19 10.20 -7.42 2.09
N LYS A 20 9.91 -6.93 0.88
CA LYS A 20 9.38 -5.57 0.68
C LYS A 20 7.97 -5.42 1.24
N ILE A 21 7.08 -6.36 0.93
CA ILE A 21 5.70 -6.34 1.45
C ILE A 21 5.70 -6.54 2.96
N GLY A 22 6.46 -7.49 3.49
CA GLY A 22 6.54 -7.73 4.93
C GLY A 22 7.01 -6.50 5.70
N ALA A 23 8.05 -5.82 5.21
CA ALA A 23 8.52 -4.57 5.79
C ALA A 23 7.44 -3.48 5.78
N LEU A 24 6.67 -3.34 4.69
CA LEU A 24 5.58 -2.38 4.60
C LEU A 24 4.44 -2.70 5.58
N VAL A 25 4.01 -3.97 5.65
CA VAL A 25 2.95 -4.42 6.58
C VAL A 25 3.34 -4.12 8.02
N VAL A 26 4.54 -4.53 8.44
CA VAL A 26 5.03 -4.33 9.80
C VAL A 26 5.14 -2.84 10.13
N THR A 27 5.73 -2.04 9.23
CA THR A 27 5.90 -0.60 9.45
C THR A 27 4.57 0.12 9.54
N TYR A 28 3.63 -0.18 8.63
CA TYR A 28 2.31 0.42 8.61
C TYR A 28 1.52 0.06 9.88
N LEU A 29 1.48 -1.22 10.25
CA LEU A 29 0.76 -1.67 11.44
C LEU A 29 1.36 -1.14 12.73
N ALA A 30 2.69 -1.21 12.91
CA ALA A 30 3.35 -0.65 14.09
C ALA A 30 3.11 0.88 14.21
N SER A 31 3.18 1.61 13.09
CA SER A 31 2.90 3.05 13.07
C SER A 31 1.45 3.35 13.41
N LYS A 32 0.51 2.56 12.89
CA LYS A 32 -0.92 2.71 13.17
C LYS A 32 -1.24 2.41 14.63
N THR A 33 -0.72 1.33 15.19
CA THR A 33 -0.84 1.01 16.62
C THR A 33 -0.29 2.15 17.46
N LYS A 34 0.92 2.64 17.14
CA LYS A 34 1.52 3.72 17.90
C LYS A 34 0.71 5.02 17.81
N LEU A 35 0.17 5.32 16.64
CA LEU A 35 -0.69 6.48 16.44
C LEU A 35 -1.97 6.37 17.27
N SER A 36 -2.62 5.19 17.28
CA SER A 36 -3.79 4.93 18.13
C SER A 36 -3.49 5.10 19.61
N GLU A 37 -2.37 4.55 20.09
CA GLU A 37 -1.90 4.75 21.48
C GLU A 37 -1.72 6.23 21.80
N LEU A 38 -1.12 7.01 20.89
CA LEU A 38 -0.94 8.44 21.07
C LEU A 38 -2.28 9.16 21.13
N TYR A 39 -3.26 8.84 20.28
CA TYR A 39 -4.58 9.43 20.37
C TYR A 39 -5.29 9.12 21.70
N GLN A 40 -5.16 7.90 22.21
CA GLN A 40 -5.85 7.44 23.43
C GLN A 40 -5.19 7.96 24.71
N ASN A 41 -3.85 7.96 24.77
CA ASN A 41 -3.08 8.28 25.97
C ASN A 41 -2.57 9.73 26.01
N GLN A 42 -2.90 10.54 25.01
CA GLN A 42 -2.51 11.95 25.02
C GLN A 42 -3.29 12.70 26.10
N ASP A 43 -2.56 13.32 27.04
CA ASP A 43 -3.15 14.29 27.95
C ASP A 43 -3.56 15.53 27.16
N TRP A 44 -4.83 15.63 26.79
CA TRP A 44 -5.36 16.75 26.01
C TRP A 44 -5.43 18.07 26.81
N PHE A 45 -5.44 17.97 28.14
CA PHE A 45 -5.55 19.09 29.04
C PHE A 45 -4.45 19.06 30.10
N ASP A 46 -3.80 20.20 30.31
CA ASP A 46 -2.80 20.40 31.35
C ASP A 46 -3.28 21.51 32.30
N SER A 47 -3.46 21.16 33.58
CA SER A 47 -3.97 22.08 34.60
C SER A 47 -2.97 23.19 34.97
N SER A 48 -1.70 23.04 34.60
CA SER A 48 -0.67 24.06 34.80
C SER A 48 -0.67 25.16 33.73
N LEU A 49 -1.38 24.95 32.62
CA LEU A 49 -1.43 25.88 31.49
C LEU A 49 -2.69 26.75 31.50
N SER A 50 -2.58 27.97 30.98
CA SER A 50 -3.75 28.82 30.74
C SER A 50 -4.67 28.21 29.67
N ARG A 51 -5.91 28.72 29.60
CA ARG A 51 -6.89 28.29 28.59
C ARG A 51 -6.37 28.46 27.15
N GLY A 52 -5.66 29.56 26.88
CA GLY A 52 -5.10 29.83 25.55
C GLY A 52 -4.01 28.83 25.18
N GLU A 53 -3.08 28.59 26.10
CA GLU A 53 -1.97 27.64 25.91
C GLU A 53 -2.47 26.21 25.72
N ASN A 54 -3.47 25.79 26.50
CA ASN A 54 -4.13 24.50 26.32
C ASN A 54 -4.74 24.35 24.92
N LYS A 55 -5.46 25.38 24.44
CA LYS A 55 -6.04 25.38 23.10
C LYS A 55 -4.96 25.25 22.01
N ASP A 56 -3.87 25.99 22.11
CA ASP A 56 -2.80 25.95 21.12
C ASP A 56 -1.99 24.65 21.17
N ARG A 57 -1.80 24.07 22.35
CA ARG A 57 -1.24 22.74 22.53
C ARG A 57 -2.12 21.68 21.86
N MET A 58 -3.42 21.66 22.14
CA MET A 58 -4.36 20.72 21.53
C MET A 58 -4.35 20.80 20.01
N LYS A 59 -4.35 22.02 19.44
CA LYS A 59 -4.28 22.22 17.99
C LYS A 59 -3.00 21.68 17.38
N ARG A 60 -1.85 21.96 18.00
CA ARG A 60 -0.55 21.48 17.52
C ARG A 60 -0.46 19.96 17.57
N THR A 61 -0.85 19.36 18.70
CA THR A 61 -0.83 17.91 18.87
C THR A 61 -1.80 17.22 17.92
N GLY A 62 -3.06 17.67 17.86
CA GLY A 62 -4.05 17.13 16.94
C GLY A 62 -3.62 17.24 15.48
N GLY A 63 -3.11 18.42 15.07
CA GLY A 63 -2.57 18.63 13.73
C GLY A 63 -1.38 17.72 13.41
N ALA A 64 -0.48 17.49 14.37
CA ALA A 64 0.65 16.59 14.20
C ALA A 64 0.21 15.12 14.04
N LEU A 65 -0.73 14.65 14.86
CA LEU A 65 -1.22 13.27 14.79
C LEU A 65 -2.00 13.01 13.49
N THR A 66 -2.88 13.93 13.09
CA THR A 66 -3.60 13.82 11.81
C THR A 66 -2.65 13.92 10.62
N GLY A 67 -1.67 14.83 10.67
CA GLY A 67 -0.64 14.94 9.63
C GLY A 67 0.21 13.69 9.50
N TYR A 68 0.58 13.05 10.62
CA TYR A 68 1.31 11.78 10.59
C TYR A 68 0.48 10.63 10.01
N GLN A 69 -0.81 10.58 10.32
CA GLN A 69 -1.73 9.59 9.72
C GLN A 69 -1.76 9.72 8.20
N SER A 70 -1.98 10.94 7.70
CA SER A 70 -1.96 11.28 6.28
C SER A 70 -0.64 10.87 5.61
N PHE A 71 0.48 11.20 6.25
CA PHE A 71 1.81 10.82 5.78
C PHE A 71 1.99 9.30 5.71
N LEU A 72 1.51 8.55 6.70
CA LEU A 72 1.61 7.09 6.73
C LEU A 72 0.87 6.44 5.56
N THR A 73 -0.33 6.93 5.23
CA THR A 73 -1.11 6.44 4.08
C THR A 73 -0.35 6.65 2.77
N GLU A 74 0.16 7.87 2.54
CA GLU A 74 0.92 8.21 1.33
C GLU A 74 2.22 7.42 1.21
N LEU A 75 2.97 7.31 2.32
CA LEU A 75 4.22 6.54 2.37
C LEU A 75 4.00 5.08 2.00
N THR A 76 2.89 4.50 2.45
CA THR A 76 2.55 3.11 2.17
C THR A 76 2.20 2.91 0.68
N ILE A 77 1.44 3.84 0.08
CA ILE A 77 1.14 3.83 -1.36
C ILE A 77 2.44 3.94 -2.18
N ILE A 78 3.33 4.86 -1.81
CA ILE A 78 4.64 5.01 -2.45
C ILE A 78 5.42 3.70 -2.37
N GLY A 79 5.47 3.08 -1.18
CA GLY A 79 6.17 1.82 -0.94
C GLY A 79 5.63 0.66 -1.77
N LEU A 80 4.31 0.49 -1.84
CA LEU A 80 3.66 -0.52 -2.69
C LEU A 80 3.97 -0.27 -4.17
N SER A 81 3.82 0.98 -4.61
CA SER A 81 4.08 1.38 -6.00
C SER A 81 5.54 1.14 -6.43
N LYS A 82 6.49 1.38 -5.52
CA LYS A 82 7.91 1.08 -5.73
C LYS A 82 8.18 -0.42 -5.76
N THR A 83 7.55 -1.18 -4.88
CA THR A 83 7.64 -2.65 -4.87
C THR A 83 7.16 -3.24 -6.19
N ILE A 84 6.03 -2.77 -6.73
CA ILE A 84 5.54 -3.20 -8.05
C ILE A 84 6.57 -2.91 -9.15
N GLU A 85 7.15 -1.72 -9.15
CA GLU A 85 8.15 -1.32 -10.15
C GLU A 85 9.41 -2.18 -10.10
N ASP A 86 9.95 -2.38 -8.90
CA ASP A 86 11.16 -3.17 -8.68
C ASP A 86 10.97 -4.61 -9.16
N ILE A 87 9.83 -5.22 -8.86
CA ILE A 87 9.54 -6.58 -9.30
C ILE A 87 9.35 -6.67 -10.81
N ILE A 88 8.72 -5.67 -11.45
CA ILE A 88 8.62 -5.63 -12.92
C ILE A 88 10.00 -5.51 -13.56
N VAL A 89 10.90 -4.70 -12.99
CA VAL A 89 12.30 -4.61 -13.42
C VAL A 89 13.01 -5.94 -13.23
N GLY A 90 12.89 -6.57 -12.06
CA GLY A 90 13.47 -7.87 -11.77
C GLY A 90 12.96 -8.98 -12.69
N ILE A 91 11.67 -8.99 -13.06
CA ILE A 91 11.13 -9.91 -14.07
C ILE A 91 11.84 -9.75 -15.41
N LYS A 92 12.11 -8.51 -15.83
CA LYS A 92 12.80 -8.23 -17.09
C LYS A 92 14.26 -8.68 -17.03
N GLU A 93 14.95 -8.41 -15.93
CA GLU A 93 16.38 -8.68 -15.77
C GLU A 93 16.66 -10.17 -15.53
N GLU A 94 15.87 -10.82 -14.67
CA GLU A 94 16.12 -12.19 -14.20
C GLU A 94 15.37 -13.25 -15.01
N LEU A 95 14.19 -12.94 -15.55
CA LEU A 95 13.36 -13.88 -16.32
C LEU A 95 13.32 -13.56 -17.82
N ASN A 96 14.04 -12.52 -18.25
CA ASN A 96 14.06 -12.03 -19.64
C ASN A 96 12.65 -11.82 -20.22
N PHE A 97 11.72 -11.35 -19.39
CA PHE A 97 10.33 -11.14 -19.78
C PHE A 97 9.95 -9.67 -19.63
N SER A 98 9.47 -9.04 -20.70
CA SER A 98 9.03 -7.65 -20.65
C SER A 98 7.55 -7.56 -20.29
N TYR A 99 7.25 -7.18 -19.05
CA TYR A 99 5.89 -6.92 -18.60
C TYR A 99 5.59 -5.42 -18.57
N ASN A 100 4.40 -5.02 -19.03
CA ASN A 100 3.94 -3.63 -18.97
C ASN A 100 2.58 -3.53 -18.28
N ILE A 101 2.55 -3.05 -17.04
CA ILE A 101 1.32 -2.99 -16.24
C ILE A 101 0.18 -2.16 -16.85
N TRP A 102 0.47 -1.26 -17.81
CA TRP A 102 -0.53 -0.39 -18.43
C TRP A 102 -1.16 -0.99 -19.68
N LYS A 103 -0.59 -2.05 -20.24
CA LYS A 103 -1.07 -2.70 -21.46
C LYS A 103 -1.79 -3.98 -21.13
N ASP A 104 -2.78 -4.31 -21.96
CA ASP A 104 -3.35 -5.66 -21.98
C ASP A 104 -2.26 -6.64 -22.43
N ASN A 105 -1.62 -7.26 -21.43
CA ASN A 105 -0.70 -8.36 -21.68
C ASN A 105 -1.49 -9.67 -21.67
N ASN A 106 -1.02 -10.67 -22.40
CA ASN A 106 -1.58 -12.04 -22.35
C ASN A 106 -1.47 -12.70 -20.97
N ILE A 107 -0.85 -12.03 -19.99
CA ILE A 107 -0.72 -12.46 -18.60
C ILE A 107 -1.60 -11.56 -17.74
N THR A 108 -2.88 -11.94 -17.60
CA THR A 108 -3.80 -11.30 -16.67
C THR A 108 -3.59 -11.89 -15.28
N SER A 109 -3.16 -11.11 -14.29
CA SER A 109 -3.05 -11.55 -12.89
C SER A 109 -4.27 -11.08 -12.09
N ALA A 110 -4.62 -11.81 -11.03
CA ALA A 110 -5.60 -11.32 -10.06
C ALA A 110 -5.10 -9.99 -9.46
N PHE A 111 -6.02 -9.08 -9.17
CA PHE A 111 -5.74 -7.75 -8.63
C PHE A 111 -4.88 -6.82 -9.51
N HIS A 112 -4.85 -7.06 -10.82
CA HIS A 112 -4.14 -6.20 -11.76
C HIS A 112 -4.68 -4.76 -11.76
N LYS A 113 -6.00 -4.58 -11.61
CA LYS A 113 -6.64 -3.26 -11.56
C LYS A 113 -6.18 -2.47 -10.33
N GLU A 114 -6.11 -3.13 -9.19
CA GLU A 114 -5.67 -2.58 -7.91
C GLU A 114 -4.19 -2.16 -7.99
N ALA A 115 -3.34 -2.97 -8.63
CA ALA A 115 -1.96 -2.61 -8.91
C ALA A 115 -1.83 -1.36 -9.80
N LYS A 116 -2.70 -1.20 -10.81
CA LYS A 116 -2.78 0.04 -11.61
C LYS A 116 -3.20 1.23 -10.75
N ILE A 117 -4.23 1.07 -9.91
CA ILE A 117 -4.71 2.13 -9.00
C ILE A 117 -3.57 2.60 -8.08
N VAL A 118 -2.85 1.68 -7.42
CA VAL A 118 -1.71 2.03 -6.55
C VAL A 118 -0.60 2.78 -7.31
N ARG A 119 -0.29 2.36 -8.54
CA ARG A 119 0.68 3.07 -9.39
C ARG A 119 0.21 4.48 -9.74
N SER A 120 -1.07 4.65 -10.07
CA SER A 120 -1.66 5.96 -10.37
C SER A 120 -1.72 6.87 -9.14
N LEU A 121 -2.08 6.34 -7.97
CA LEU A 121 -2.06 7.09 -6.71
C LEU A 121 -0.66 7.60 -6.36
N ASN A 122 0.39 6.80 -6.58
CA ASN A 122 1.77 7.28 -6.39
C ASN A 122 2.13 8.45 -7.31
N ASN A 123 1.65 8.43 -8.56
CA ASN A 123 1.85 9.56 -9.46
C ASN A 123 1.12 10.82 -8.98
N VAL A 124 -0.10 10.67 -8.47
CA VAL A 124 -0.87 11.76 -7.85
C VAL A 124 -0.12 12.34 -6.64
N ILE A 125 0.42 11.50 -5.76
CA ILE A 125 1.22 11.96 -4.61
C ILE A 125 2.45 12.75 -5.10
N LYS A 126 3.19 12.23 -6.07
CA LYS A 126 4.44 12.84 -6.56
C LYS A 126 4.24 14.12 -7.37
N HIS A 127 3.17 14.21 -8.15
CA HIS A 127 3.03 15.26 -9.17
C HIS A 127 1.87 16.21 -8.93
N ASN A 128 0.89 15.83 -8.10
CA ASN A 128 -0.30 16.64 -7.83
C ASN A 128 -0.44 16.99 -6.34
N TYR A 129 0.63 16.87 -5.55
CA TYR A 129 0.61 17.11 -4.09
C TYR A 129 -0.48 16.29 -3.37
N GLY A 130 -0.76 15.08 -3.87
CA GLY A 130 -1.79 14.21 -3.30
C GLY A 130 -3.23 14.55 -3.68
N TYR A 131 -3.46 15.51 -4.59
CA TYR A 131 -4.80 15.84 -5.09
C TYR A 131 -5.14 15.16 -6.42
N ILE A 132 -6.28 14.47 -6.45
CA ILE A 132 -6.84 13.85 -7.65
C ILE A 132 -7.51 14.95 -8.47
N ARG A 133 -6.81 15.55 -9.44
CA ARG A 133 -7.33 16.63 -10.30
C ARG A 133 -7.35 16.24 -11.77
N LYS A 134 -8.37 16.69 -12.51
CA LYS A 134 -8.49 16.45 -13.95
C LYS A 134 -7.30 16.98 -14.76
N ILE A 135 -7.07 16.33 -15.90
CA ILE A 135 -6.01 16.56 -16.89
C ILE A 135 -5.97 18.01 -17.42
N ASN A 136 -7.06 18.77 -17.28
CA ASN A 136 -7.16 20.15 -17.78
C ASN A 136 -6.40 21.19 -16.95
N GLU A 137 -5.79 20.81 -15.82
CA GLU A 137 -4.79 21.64 -15.14
C GLU A 137 -3.37 21.24 -15.59
N PRO A 138 -2.43 22.19 -15.75
CA PRO A 138 -1.03 21.88 -16.10
C PRO A 138 -0.34 20.87 -15.17
N SER A 139 -0.84 20.75 -13.93
CA SER A 139 -0.46 19.80 -12.89
C SER A 139 -1.07 18.39 -13.07
N GLY A 140 -2.27 18.24 -13.66
CA GLY A 140 -3.04 16.99 -13.74
C GLY A 140 -2.55 15.95 -14.75
N LYS A 141 -1.28 15.96 -15.15
CA LYS A 141 -0.76 15.22 -16.32
C LYS A 141 -0.65 13.71 -16.16
N TYR A 142 -0.79 13.14 -14.95
CA TYR A 142 -0.37 11.76 -14.69
C TYR A 142 -1.50 10.84 -14.22
N LEU A 143 -2.16 10.18 -15.18
CA LEU A 143 -2.99 8.97 -14.98
C LEU A 143 -4.08 9.08 -13.89
N VAL A 144 -4.54 10.30 -13.61
CA VAL A 144 -5.50 10.59 -12.52
C VAL A 144 -6.83 9.89 -12.74
N GLU A 145 -7.26 9.76 -13.99
CA GLU A 145 -8.50 9.08 -14.38
C GLU A 145 -8.50 7.58 -14.03
N GLU A 146 -7.32 6.97 -13.94
CA GLU A 146 -7.19 5.54 -13.60
C GLU A 146 -7.25 5.26 -12.09
N CYS A 147 -7.25 6.29 -11.24
CA CYS A 147 -7.36 6.13 -9.79
C CYS A 147 -8.78 5.71 -9.37
N GLY A 148 -9.82 6.06 -10.14
CA GLY A 148 -11.21 5.69 -9.84
C GLY A 148 -11.87 6.48 -8.70
N TYR A 149 -11.31 7.63 -8.32
CA TYR A 149 -11.84 8.50 -7.26
C TYR A 149 -12.40 9.82 -7.83
N PRO A 150 -13.30 10.51 -7.09
CA PRO A 150 -13.80 11.82 -7.49
C PRO A 150 -12.71 12.88 -7.63
N ASP A 151 -12.99 13.91 -8.43
CA ASP A 151 -12.12 15.09 -8.55
C ASP A 151 -11.97 15.80 -7.19
N ASP A 152 -10.82 16.46 -7.01
CA ASP A 152 -10.38 17.17 -5.81
C ASP A 152 -10.28 16.30 -4.54
N PHE A 153 -10.41 14.98 -4.69
CA PHE A 153 -10.18 14.06 -3.60
C PHE A 153 -8.70 14.05 -3.21
N GLN A 154 -8.43 14.07 -1.90
CA GLN A 154 -7.07 14.05 -1.38
C GLN A 154 -6.70 12.64 -0.96
N VAL A 155 -5.59 12.12 -1.47
CA VAL A 155 -5.10 10.75 -1.21
C VAL A 155 -4.94 10.49 0.29
N CYS A 156 -4.52 11.49 1.05
CA CYS A 156 -4.36 11.37 2.49
C CYS A 156 -5.67 11.16 3.29
N LEU A 157 -6.82 11.34 2.63
CA LEU A 157 -8.15 11.13 3.22
C LEU A 157 -8.73 9.75 2.91
N LEU A 158 -8.04 8.93 2.11
CA LEU A 158 -8.53 7.61 1.68
C LEU A 158 -8.95 6.70 2.85
N GLU A 159 -8.24 6.73 3.97
CA GLU A 159 -8.55 5.90 5.15
C GLU A 159 -9.51 6.57 6.15
N SER A 160 -9.75 7.87 6.02
CA SER A 160 -10.54 8.66 7.00
C SER A 160 -11.91 9.06 6.47
N SER A 161 -12.16 8.92 5.17
CA SER A 161 -13.44 9.26 4.55
C SER A 161 -14.47 8.15 4.76
N SER A 162 -15.56 8.45 5.48
CA SER A 162 -16.77 7.62 5.59
C SER A 162 -17.58 7.53 4.28
N SER A 163 -16.98 7.90 3.14
CA SER A 163 -17.61 7.90 1.84
C SER A 163 -17.63 6.49 1.24
N THR A 164 -18.53 6.30 0.27
CA THR A 164 -18.88 5.08 -0.47
C THR A 164 -17.74 4.29 -1.14
N VAL A 165 -16.48 4.65 -0.93
CA VAL A 165 -15.28 3.94 -1.42
C VAL A 165 -14.37 3.68 -0.22
N SER A 166 -14.39 2.45 0.31
CA SER A 166 -13.52 2.06 1.41
C SER A 166 -12.13 1.70 0.87
N PHE A 167 -11.14 2.57 1.07
CA PHE A 167 -9.75 2.24 0.80
C PHE A 167 -9.12 1.73 2.09
N ASP A 168 -8.99 0.42 2.19
CA ASP A 168 -8.38 -0.21 3.35
C ASP A 168 -6.94 -0.60 3.02
N MET A 169 -5.97 0.08 3.64
CA MET A 169 -4.57 -0.11 3.29
C MET A 169 -4.08 -1.56 3.47
N ILE A 170 -4.57 -2.28 4.50
CA ILE A 170 -4.17 -3.68 4.71
C ILE A 170 -4.73 -4.56 3.59
N GLN A 171 -5.96 -4.29 3.18
CA GLN A 171 -6.58 -4.97 2.04
C GLN A 171 -5.79 -4.71 0.76
N GLU A 172 -5.39 -3.46 0.50
CA GLU A 172 -4.61 -3.09 -0.68
C GLU A 172 -3.22 -3.76 -0.66
N ILE A 173 -2.51 -3.75 0.48
CA ILE A 173 -1.23 -4.46 0.61
C ILE A 173 -1.41 -5.96 0.30
N ALA A 174 -2.51 -6.57 0.74
CA ALA A 174 -2.83 -7.97 0.47
C ALA A 174 -3.06 -8.27 -1.01
N GLN A 175 -3.84 -7.41 -1.67
CA GLN A 175 -4.13 -7.53 -3.10
C GLN A 175 -2.86 -7.38 -3.94
N ILE A 176 -2.01 -6.40 -3.62
CA ILE A 176 -0.72 -6.21 -4.31
C ILE A 176 0.22 -7.39 -4.10
N TYR A 177 0.29 -7.93 -2.88
CA TYR A 177 1.10 -9.13 -2.60
C TYR A 177 0.68 -10.33 -3.46
N ILE A 178 -0.62 -10.62 -3.51
CA ILE A 178 -1.17 -11.71 -4.32
C ILE A 178 -0.93 -11.44 -5.81
N TYR A 179 -1.16 -10.21 -6.27
CA TYR A 179 -0.91 -9.80 -7.64
C TYR A 179 0.53 -10.12 -8.08
N LEU A 180 1.52 -9.73 -7.27
CA LEU A 180 2.94 -9.92 -7.58
C LEU A 180 3.34 -11.39 -7.61
N LEU A 181 2.90 -12.18 -6.61
CA LEU A 181 3.19 -13.62 -6.60
C LEU A 181 2.56 -14.33 -7.80
N ASN A 182 1.32 -14.01 -8.14
CA ASN A 182 0.63 -14.60 -9.28
C ASN A 182 1.27 -14.18 -10.60
N LEU A 183 1.71 -12.93 -10.73
CA LEU A 183 2.45 -12.45 -11.90
C LEU A 183 3.75 -13.23 -12.07
N LEU A 184 4.56 -13.34 -11.00
CA LEU A 184 5.81 -14.09 -11.02
C LEU A 184 5.60 -15.56 -11.39
N ALA A 185 4.61 -16.22 -10.79
CA ALA A 185 4.32 -17.62 -11.08
C ALA A 185 3.94 -17.82 -12.55
N LYS A 186 3.09 -16.95 -13.10
CA LYS A 186 2.69 -17.02 -14.52
C LYS A 186 3.87 -16.77 -15.47
N VAL A 187 4.70 -15.78 -15.18
CA VAL A 187 5.87 -15.47 -16.02
C VAL A 187 6.91 -16.60 -15.98
N ALA A 188 7.15 -17.19 -14.80
CA ALA A 188 8.10 -18.28 -14.62
C ALA A 188 7.53 -19.67 -14.95
N ASN A 189 6.27 -19.75 -15.40
CA ASN A 189 5.53 -21.01 -15.62
C ASN A 189 5.55 -21.96 -14.40
N GLN A 190 5.43 -21.37 -13.21
CA GLN A 190 5.34 -22.06 -11.92
C GLN A 190 3.87 -22.19 -11.49
N PRO A 191 3.53 -23.18 -10.66
CA PRO A 191 2.20 -23.26 -10.08
C PRO A 191 1.89 -21.98 -9.30
N VAL A 192 0.72 -21.39 -9.59
CA VAL A 192 0.22 -20.21 -8.87
C VAL A 192 0.03 -20.60 -7.41
N SER A 193 0.48 -19.74 -6.49
CA SER A 193 0.35 -20.00 -5.06
C SER A 193 -1.13 -20.18 -4.68
N PRO A 194 -1.49 -21.20 -3.86
CA PRO A 194 -2.87 -21.43 -3.42
C PRO A 194 -3.46 -20.28 -2.57
N MET A 195 -2.66 -19.28 -2.18
CA MET A 195 -3.19 -18.02 -1.64
C MET A 195 -4.11 -17.26 -2.61
N ALA A 196 -4.15 -17.65 -3.89
CA ALA A 196 -5.07 -17.15 -4.89
C ALA A 196 -6.52 -17.71 -4.75
N ASP A 197 -6.77 -18.72 -3.91
CA ASP A 197 -8.11 -19.28 -3.67
C ASP A 197 -8.80 -18.49 -2.54
N ILE A 198 -9.28 -17.29 -2.91
CA ILE A 198 -9.72 -16.21 -2.01
C ILE A 198 -11.13 -16.51 -1.46
N SER A 199 -11.24 -17.46 -0.53
CA SER A 199 -12.43 -17.63 0.32
C SER A 199 -12.22 -17.08 1.76
N GLY A 200 -11.00 -16.69 2.11
CA GLY A 200 -10.63 -16.15 3.43
C GLY A 200 -10.51 -14.62 3.48
N ASN A 201 -10.51 -14.07 4.70
CA ASN A 201 -10.25 -12.66 4.95
C ASN A 201 -8.80 -12.31 4.55
N MET A 202 -8.62 -11.60 3.43
CA MET A 202 -7.29 -11.26 2.87
C MET A 202 -6.38 -10.52 3.86
N LYS A 203 -6.96 -9.73 4.75
CA LYS A 203 -6.22 -9.06 5.83
C LYS A 203 -5.60 -10.08 6.78
N GLU A 204 -6.37 -11.09 7.17
CA GLU A 204 -5.91 -12.14 8.06
C GLU A 204 -4.79 -12.96 7.41
N ILE A 205 -4.82 -13.16 6.08
CA ILE A 205 -3.75 -13.87 5.35
C ILE A 205 -2.44 -13.08 5.39
N ILE A 206 -2.49 -11.77 5.21
CA ILE A 206 -1.28 -10.93 5.23
C ILE A 206 -0.72 -10.74 6.63
N VAL A 207 -1.57 -10.50 7.61
CA VAL A 207 -1.15 -10.45 9.02
C VAL A 207 -0.56 -11.83 9.37
N LYS A 208 -1.33 -12.91 9.11
CA LYS A 208 -0.92 -14.31 8.78
C LYS A 208 0.58 -14.49 8.52
N ARG A 209 0.94 -13.93 7.39
CA ARG A 209 2.17 -14.22 6.70
C ARG A 209 3.36 -13.49 7.30
N PHE A 210 3.15 -12.26 7.74
CA PHE A 210 4.24 -11.32 8.06
C PHE A 210 4.36 -11.00 9.54
N ILE A 211 3.33 -11.29 10.33
CA ILE A 211 3.34 -11.09 11.77
C ILE A 211 3.42 -12.46 12.43
N PRO A 212 4.38 -12.69 13.36
CA PRO A 212 4.42 -13.88 14.20
C PRO A 212 3.18 -14.03 15.09
N GLU A 213 2.68 -15.26 15.29
CA GLU A 213 1.43 -15.55 16.03
C GLU A 213 1.33 -14.90 17.42
N HIS A 214 2.44 -14.79 18.13
CA HIS A 214 2.48 -14.17 19.46
C HIS A 214 2.28 -12.64 19.45
N LEU A 215 2.41 -11.98 18.30
CA LEU A 215 2.19 -10.53 18.15
C LEU A 215 0.77 -10.19 17.64
N TYR A 216 -0.08 -11.18 17.31
CA TYR A 216 -1.43 -10.91 16.76
C TYR A 216 -2.40 -10.35 17.77
N LEU A 217 -2.20 -10.67 19.05
CA LEU A 217 -3.08 -10.22 20.13
C LEU A 217 -3.09 -8.69 20.22
N ASP A 218 -2.00 -8.05 19.82
CA ASP A 218 -1.84 -6.59 19.82
C ASP A 218 -2.50 -5.90 18.60
N PHE A 219 -2.87 -6.65 17.56
CA PHE A 219 -3.47 -6.13 16.32
C PHE A 219 -4.97 -6.43 16.14
N LYS A 220 -5.61 -7.10 17.12
CA LYS A 220 -7.05 -7.45 17.08
C LYS A 220 -7.98 -6.43 17.76
N GLN A 221 -7.43 -5.34 18.33
CA GLN A 221 -8.20 -4.25 18.95
C GLN A 221 -8.44 -3.13 17.95
#